data_AF-A0A7X9BH61-F1
#
_entry.id   AF-A0A7X9BH61-F1
#
_cell.length_a   1.000
_cell.length_b   1.000
_cell.length_c   1.000
_cell.angle_alpha   90.00
_cell.angle_beta   90.00
_cell.angle_gamma   90.00
#
_symmetry.space_group_name_H-M   'P 1'
#
loop_
_entity.id
_entity.type
_entity.pdbx_description
1 polymer ?
#
loop_
_entity_poly.entity_id
_entity_poly.type
_entity_poly.pdbx_seq_one_letter_code
_entity_poly.pdbx_strand_id
1 'polypeptide(L)'
;AGKEAVTHWDVMERFGEATLVSVNLETGRTHQIRVHFSSIGHPLVGDPMYGANPVMAAELGLERQWLHAVQLEFRHPRTHVWTTVTSTYPADLEHALEQLRAQHAE
;
A
#
# COMPACT_ATOMS: atom_id res chain seq x y z
N ALA A 1 5.73 19.21 -18.13
CA ALA A 1 6.00 19.33 -16.69
C ALA A 1 5.11 18.34 -15.94
N GLY A 2 5.62 17.64 -14.92
CA GLY A 2 4.78 16.80 -14.07
C GLY A 2 3.77 17.62 -13.28
N LYS A 3 2.66 17.01 -12.86
CA LYS A 3 1.73 17.62 -11.90
C LYS A 3 2.27 17.39 -10.49
N GLU A 4 2.06 18.35 -9.60
CA GLU A 4 2.37 18.19 -8.18
C GLU A 4 1.65 16.96 -7.60
N ALA A 5 2.41 16.18 -6.84
CA ALA A 5 2.00 14.93 -6.23
C ALA A 5 2.64 14.80 -4.85
N VAL A 6 1.81 14.63 -3.81
CA VAL A 6 2.25 14.55 -2.40
C VAL A 6 1.63 13.32 -1.75
N THR A 7 2.51 12.46 -1.19
CA THR A 7 2.16 11.21 -0.50
C THR A 7 2.86 11.21 0.86
N HIS A 8 2.08 11.15 1.93
CA HIS A 8 2.57 11.00 3.29
C HIS A 8 2.53 9.53 3.69
N TRP A 9 3.52 9.04 4.43
CA TRP A 9 3.57 7.64 4.84
C TRP A 9 4.25 7.47 6.20
N ASP A 10 3.80 6.45 6.94
CA ASP A 10 4.34 6.06 8.24
C ASP A 10 4.63 4.56 8.25
N VAL A 11 5.77 4.17 8.82
CA VAL A 11 6.10 2.75 8.99
C VAL A 11 5.23 2.14 10.08
N MET A 12 4.52 1.07 9.75
CA MET A 12 3.73 0.30 10.69
C MET A 12 4.51 -0.91 11.22
N GLU A 13 5.18 -1.65 10.33
CA GLU A 13 5.86 -2.90 10.66
C GLU A 13 7.03 -3.15 9.68
N ARG A 14 8.13 -3.75 10.17
CA ARG A 14 9.33 -4.04 9.36
C ARG A 14 9.61 -5.54 9.36
N PHE A 15 9.89 -6.10 8.19
CA PHE A 15 10.06 -7.53 7.92
C PHE A 15 11.40 -7.80 7.21
N GLY A 16 12.47 -7.07 7.53
CA GLY A 16 13.75 -7.19 6.82
C GLY A 16 13.69 -6.73 5.36
N GLU A 17 13.20 -7.59 4.46
CA GLU A 17 13.11 -7.37 3.01
C GLU A 17 11.84 -6.62 2.58
N ALA A 18 10.83 -6.51 3.46
CA ALA A 18 9.63 -5.70 3.25
C ALA A 18 9.30 -4.80 4.44
N THR A 19 8.48 -3.78 4.21
CA THR A 19 7.97 -2.89 5.26
C THR A 19 6.50 -2.61 4.99
N LEU A 20 5.64 -2.83 5.99
CA LEU A 20 4.26 -2.39 5.95
C LEU A 20 4.20 -0.91 6.31
N VAL A 21 3.54 -0.13 5.46
CA VAL A 21 3.39 1.32 5.64
C VAL A 21 1.92 1.71 5.58
N SER A 22 1.54 2.68 6.41
CA SER A 22 0.31 3.45 6.23
C SER A 22 0.59 4.58 5.26
N VAL A 23 -0.35 4.86 4.36
CA VAL A 23 -0.22 5.92 3.36
C VAL A 23 -1.42 6.87 3.43
N ASN A 24 -1.14 8.17 3.52
CA ASN A 24 -2.14 9.23 3.43
C ASN A 24 -1.90 10.07 2.16
N LEU A 25 -2.95 10.23 1.36
CA LEU A 25 -2.88 10.95 0.09
C LEU A 25 -3.37 12.38 0.25
N GLU A 26 -2.47 13.35 0.04
CA GLU A 26 -2.84 14.76 -0.13
C GLU A 26 -3.28 15.04 -1.57
N THR A 27 -2.69 14.34 -2.54
CA THR A 27 -3.10 14.36 -3.95
C THR A 27 -3.41 12.96 -4.47
N GLY A 28 -4.23 12.87 -5.52
CA GLY A 28 -4.61 11.59 -6.15
C GLY A 28 -4.23 11.48 -7.63
N ARG A 29 -2.93 11.48 -7.95
CA ARG A 29 -2.46 11.27 -9.33
C ARG A 29 -2.47 9.79 -9.73
N THR A 30 -2.57 9.52 -11.03
CA THR A 30 -2.52 8.14 -11.56
C THR A 30 -1.25 7.44 -11.09
N HIS A 31 -1.42 6.26 -10.49
CA HIS A 31 -0.33 5.43 -9.94
C HIS A 31 0.58 6.14 -8.92
N GLN A 32 0.12 7.23 -8.29
CA GLN A 32 0.98 8.09 -7.45
C GLN A 32 1.77 7.31 -6.40
N ILE A 33 1.11 6.49 -5.59
CA ILE A 33 1.76 5.67 -4.55
C ILE A 33 2.83 4.77 -5.18
N ARG A 34 2.46 4.02 -6.22
CA ARG A 34 3.34 3.05 -6.90
C ARG A 34 4.60 3.72 -7.45
N VAL A 35 4.44 4.85 -8.12
CA VAL A 35 5.54 5.63 -8.70
C VAL A 35 6.43 6.23 -7.61
N HIS A 36 5.84 6.83 -6.56
CA HIS A 36 6.61 7.46 -5.48
C HIS A 36 7.49 6.44 -4.76
N PHE A 37 6.91 5.31 -4.35
CA PHE A 37 7.63 4.25 -3.64
C PHE A 37 8.72 3.61 -4.51
N SER A 38 8.46 3.38 -5.79
CA SER A 38 9.50 2.96 -6.75
C SER A 38 10.62 3.98 -6.89
N SER A 39 10.30 5.28 -6.96
CA SER A 39 11.29 6.36 -7.13
C SER A 39 12.26 6.51 -5.96
N ILE A 40 11.87 6.11 -4.75
CA ILE A 40 12.73 6.09 -3.56
C ILE A 40 13.40 4.73 -3.32
N GLY A 41 13.29 3.79 -4.27
CA GLY A 41 13.94 2.47 -4.18
C GLY A 41 13.17 1.42 -3.37
N HIS A 42 11.91 1.68 -3.03
CA HIS A 42 11.05 0.78 -2.25
C HIS A 42 9.75 0.44 -2.99
N PRO A 43 9.80 -0.19 -4.18
CA PRO A 43 8.60 -0.53 -4.95
C PRO A 43 7.66 -1.45 -4.18
N LEU A 44 6.36 -1.35 -4.47
CA LEU A 44 5.34 -2.18 -3.82
C LEU A 44 5.52 -3.65 -4.21
N VAL A 45 5.53 -4.55 -3.23
CA VAL A 45 5.60 -5.99 -3.50
C VAL A 45 4.42 -6.42 -4.38
N GLY A 46 4.67 -7.28 -5.38
CA GLY A 46 3.66 -7.70 -6.34
C GLY A 46 3.30 -6.68 -7.42
N ASP A 47 3.96 -5.51 -7.49
CA ASP A 47 3.72 -4.54 -8.56
C ASP A 47 4.42 -4.94 -9.87
N PRO A 48 3.67 -5.33 -10.93
CA PRO A 48 4.28 -5.81 -12.17
C PRO A 48 4.88 -4.71 -13.04
N MET A 49 4.62 -3.42 -12.73
CA MET A 49 4.97 -2.29 -13.61
C MET A 49 6.16 -1.49 -13.09
N TYR A 50 6.32 -1.39 -11.78
CA TYR A 50 7.24 -0.41 -11.16
C TYR A 50 8.45 -1.03 -10.46
N GLY A 51 8.93 -2.17 -10.97
CA GLY A 51 10.24 -2.74 -10.57
C GLY A 51 10.23 -3.49 -9.25
N ALA A 52 9.08 -4.02 -8.82
CA ALA A 52 9.01 -4.90 -7.66
C ALA A 52 9.79 -6.19 -7.87
N ASN A 53 10.34 -6.77 -6.80
CA ASN A 53 11.01 -8.06 -6.86
C ASN A 53 9.99 -9.17 -7.22
N PRO A 54 10.10 -9.82 -8.39
CA PRO A 54 9.15 -10.85 -8.80
C PRO A 54 9.29 -12.15 -7.99
N VAL A 55 10.46 -12.40 -7.40
CA VAL A 55 10.70 -13.58 -6.54
C VAL A 55 9.88 -13.44 -5.27
N MET A 56 9.98 -12.29 -4.59
CA MET A 56 9.21 -12.01 -3.38
C MET A 56 7.69 -12.03 -3.64
N ALA A 57 7.26 -11.51 -4.80
CA ALA A 57 5.85 -11.58 -5.20
C ALA A 57 5.37 -13.04 -5.34
N ALA A 58 6.17 -13.90 -5.97
CA ALA A 58 5.84 -15.32 -6.15
C ALA A 58 5.85 -16.08 -4.82
N GLU A 59 6.82 -15.83 -3.95
CA GLU A 59 6.93 -16.44 -2.62
C GLU A 59 5.70 -16.10 -1.75
N LEU A 60 5.22 -14.85 -1.81
CA LEU A 60 4.05 -14.39 -1.09
C LEU A 60 2.72 -14.67 -1.81
N GLY A 61 2.75 -15.28 -3.01
CA GLY A 61 1.55 -15.59 -3.79
C GLY A 61 0.78 -14.37 -4.30
N LEU A 62 1.46 -13.24 -4.52
CA LEU A 62 0.85 -11.97 -4.96
C LEU A 62 0.83 -11.85 -6.48
N GLU A 63 -0.36 -11.73 -7.06
CA GLU A 63 -0.57 -11.44 -8.49
C GLU A 63 -0.78 -9.95 -8.80
N ARG A 64 -0.79 -9.10 -7.76
CA ARG A 64 -0.99 -7.65 -7.85
C ARG A 64 -0.19 -6.91 -6.79
N GLN A 65 -0.07 -5.60 -6.95
CA GLN A 65 0.58 -4.75 -5.96
C GLN A 65 -0.10 -4.88 -4.58
N TRP A 66 0.72 -5.04 -3.55
CA TRP A 66 0.30 -4.96 -2.15
C TRP A 66 -0.07 -3.51 -1.85
N LEU A 67 -1.32 -3.17 -2.15
CA LEU A 67 -1.92 -1.86 -1.96
C LEU A 67 -3.41 -2.04 -1.70
N HIS A 68 -3.90 -1.40 -0.64
CA HIS A 68 -5.30 -1.45 -0.25
C HIS A 68 -5.75 -0.13 0.38
N ALA A 69 -6.92 0.35 -0.03
CA ALA A 69 -7.55 1.54 0.54
C ALA A 69 -8.35 1.14 1.79
N VAL A 70 -7.67 1.03 2.93
CA VAL A 70 -8.25 0.57 4.21
C VAL A 70 -9.29 1.53 4.76
N GLN A 71 -9.13 2.83 4.52
CA GLN A 71 -9.98 3.87 5.10
C GLN A 71 -10.21 5.00 4.09
N LEU A 72 -11.45 5.49 4.06
CA LEU A 72 -11.84 6.71 3.35
C LEU A 72 -12.63 7.60 4.30
N GLU A 73 -12.24 8.86 4.38
CA GLU A 73 -12.90 9.87 5.20
C GLU A 73 -13.31 11.06 4.37
N PHE A 74 -14.57 11.48 4.53
CA PHE A 74 -15.10 12.60 3.79
C PHE A 74 -16.29 13.23 4.51
N ARG A 75 -16.55 14.50 4.19
CA ARG A 75 -17.79 15.15 4.58
C ARG A 75 -18.91 14.67 3.66
N HIS A 76 -19.88 13.92 4.20
CA HIS A 76 -20.92 13.31 3.37
C HIS A 76 -21.71 14.40 2.61
N PRO A 77 -21.87 14.28 1.27
CA PRO A 77 -22.28 15.41 0.42
C PRO A 77 -23.71 15.89 0.65
N ARG A 78 -24.58 15.04 1.23
CA ARG A 78 -25.98 15.39 1.52
C ARG A 78 -26.24 15.77 2.98
N THR A 79 -25.60 15.07 3.91
CA THR A 79 -25.84 15.25 5.35
C THR A 79 -24.83 16.19 6.01
N HIS A 80 -23.72 16.46 5.33
CA HIS A 80 -22.59 17.25 5.81
C HIS A 80 -21.94 16.72 7.11
N VAL A 81 -22.25 15.50 7.51
CA VAL A 81 -21.65 14.80 8.65
C VAL A 81 -20.30 14.20 8.24
N TRP A 82 -19.32 14.25 9.13
CA TRP A 82 -18.05 13.54 8.92
C TRP A 82 -18.32 12.04 8.88
N THR A 83 -17.91 11.39 7.79
CA THR A 83 -18.14 9.96 7.57
C THR A 83 -16.82 9.27 7.31
N THR A 84 -16.57 8.21 8.07
CA THR A 84 -15.41 7.32 7.94
C THR A 84 -15.94 5.96 7.51
N VAL A 85 -15.39 5.42 6.43
CA VAL A 85 -15.67 4.06 5.95
C VAL A 85 -14.36 3.29 5.92
N THR A 86 -14.40 2.05 6.42
CA THR A 86 -13.23 1.17 6.50
C THR A 86 -13.47 -0.16 5.80
N SER A 87 -12.41 -0.78 5.31
CA SER A 87 -12.40 -2.15 4.81
C SER A 87 -11.24 -2.95 5.39
N THR A 88 -11.45 -4.25 5.57
CA THR A 88 -10.38 -5.19 5.93
C THR A 88 -9.54 -5.54 4.70
N TYR A 89 -8.35 -6.07 4.91
CA TYR A 89 -7.54 -6.59 3.81
C TYR A 89 -8.30 -7.71 3.09
N PRO A 90 -8.25 -7.77 1.74
CA PRO A 90 -8.71 -8.94 1.02
C PRO A 90 -7.75 -10.12 1.29
N ALA A 91 -8.27 -11.33 1.14
CA ALA A 91 -7.59 -12.56 1.56
C ALA A 91 -6.19 -12.75 0.95
N ASP A 92 -5.96 -12.28 -0.28
CA ASP A 92 -4.65 -12.33 -0.95
C ASP A 92 -3.60 -11.51 -0.20
N LEU A 93 -3.94 -10.27 0.19
CA LEU A 93 -3.03 -9.37 0.89
C LEU A 93 -2.85 -9.76 2.35
N GLU A 94 -3.93 -10.22 2.99
CA GLU A 94 -3.90 -10.70 4.38
C GLU A 94 -2.98 -11.91 4.49
N HIS A 95 -3.12 -12.89 3.59
CA HIS A 95 -2.27 -14.07 3.56
C HIS A 95 -0.78 -13.72 3.38
N ALA A 96 -0.46 -12.83 2.43
CA ALA A 96 0.92 -12.37 2.22
C ALA A 96 1.50 -11.68 3.47
N LEU A 97 0.70 -10.87 4.17
CA LEU A 97 1.13 -10.18 5.38
C LEU A 97 1.34 -11.16 6.55
N GLU A 98 0.47 -12.15 6.70
CA GLU A 98 0.62 -13.20 7.71
C GLU A 98 1.88 -14.04 7.49
N GLN A 99 2.18 -14.39 6.24
CA GLN A 99 3.43 -15.09 5.90
C GLN A 99 4.66 -14.27 6.32
N LEU A 100 4.70 -12.97 6.01
CA LEU A 100 5.80 -12.09 6.42
C LEU A 100 5.92 -12.04 7.95
N ARG A 101 4.79 -11.88 8.67
CA ARG A 101 4.80 -11.90 10.14
C ARG A 101 5.34 -13.20 10.71
N ALA A 102 4.95 -14.34 10.14
CA ALA A 102 5.41 -15.65 10.58
C ALA A 102 6.92 -15.86 10.36
N GLN A 103 7.47 -15.32 9.26
CA GLN A 103 8.90 -15.39 8.94
C GLN A 103 9.77 -14.52 9.85
N HIS A 104 9.19 -13.49 10.47
CA HIS A 104 9.89 -12.48 11.28
C HIS A 104 9.45 -12.46 12.75
N ALA A 105 8.80 -13.53 13.23
CA ALA A 105 8.35 -13.67 14.61
C ALA A 105 9.47 -14.10 15.60
N GLU A 106 10.74 -14.07 15.19
CA GLU A 106 11.92 -14.41 16.02
C GLU A 106 12.81 -13.18 16.31
#